data_AF-A0A1G6LTI1-F1
#
_entry.id   AF-A0A1G6LTI1-F1
#
_cell.length_a   1.000
_cell.length_b   1.000
_cell.length_c   1.000
_cell.angle_alpha   90.00
_cell.angle_beta   90.00
_cell.angle_gamma   90.00
#
_symmetry.space_group_name_H-M   'P 1'
#
loop_
_entity.id
_entity.type
_entity.pdbx_description
1 polymer ?
#
loop_
_entity_poly.entity_id
_entity_poly.type
_entity_poly.pdbx_seq_one_letter_code
_entity_poly.pdbx_strand_id
1 'polypeptide(L)'
;MLLFNMLGFFLLNILFSGSVGLNMVAPKEVNAGKEFEVEVTLDKGDISSFARFQQDLPAGLSAQAVETSNGEFSFRDQKVRFVWLRLPVESTITIKYKVRVNDRLTGSFKLGGKFSYIEDNERKEVAVIDQQLAIITNPAMDPTLLVDINEFQQMATSKLMAYGAGSVKAIRQDPYLEGNSNDYLVNVLVSKGATDKFAKIEEVVPEGFRAEVVDAKDGIFTFKDQKVKFLWMNLPAEQTFVVTYRLIPEDGIGPKDMALKGTFSFIQNETTQVIDIVQKGTDLKKLDSQQLEGLVKSTLVSTEGQDAFSSYTPDAAGGIDIPVKYVGADKMADMEKQRNGTVGPTNASTLSYTLEPEKGVYYRVQIAAGHKLVNIKQYFKKFKLQEEVRTEQHEGWYKYSVGSFYVYKDARDHRSQLWTSTPIDDAFVAAYNNGRRITVQEALMITNHKWYK
;
A
#
# COMPACT_ATOMS: atom_id res chain seq x y z
N MET A 1 -7.07 36.95 61.48
CA MET A 1 -5.90 36.14 61.08
C MET A 1 -6.41 34.93 60.30
N LEU A 2 -6.96 35.14 59.10
CA LEU A 2 -7.47 34.05 58.25
C LEU A 2 -7.67 34.57 56.82
N LEU A 3 -6.56 34.79 56.13
CA LEU A 3 -6.52 35.15 54.70
C LEU A 3 -5.11 34.85 54.18
N PHE A 4 -4.68 33.59 54.27
CA PHE A 4 -3.39 33.18 53.68
C PHE A 4 -3.29 31.67 53.37
N ASN A 5 -4.40 30.97 53.10
CA ASN A 5 -4.37 29.54 52.76
C ASN A 5 -5.41 29.17 51.68
N MET A 6 -5.43 29.93 50.58
CA MET A 6 -6.14 29.55 49.35
C MET A 6 -5.45 30.15 48.12
N LEU A 7 -4.11 30.12 48.12
CA LEU A 7 -3.29 30.52 46.97
C LEU A 7 -2.17 29.50 46.68
N GLY A 8 -2.40 28.23 47.02
CA GLY A 8 -1.37 27.17 47.02
C GLY A 8 -1.67 25.97 46.11
N PHE A 9 -2.58 26.09 45.14
CA PHE A 9 -2.91 24.98 44.22
C PHE A 9 -3.05 25.38 42.74
N PHE A 10 -2.60 26.58 42.36
CA PHE A 10 -2.67 27.07 40.97
C PHE A 10 -1.34 27.62 40.42
N LEU A 11 -0.20 27.18 40.96
CA LEU A 11 1.14 27.61 40.52
C LEU A 11 2.12 26.44 40.38
N LEU A 12 1.70 25.33 39.75
CA LEU A 12 2.61 24.23 39.43
C LEU A 12 2.48 23.72 37.99
N ASN A 13 2.28 24.64 37.04
CA ASN A 13 2.41 24.34 35.59
C ASN A 13 3.03 25.49 34.77
N ILE A 14 3.67 26.47 35.42
CA ILE A 14 4.25 27.63 34.73
C ILE A 14 5.79 27.59 34.83
N LEU A 15 6.41 26.50 34.38
CA LEU A 15 7.86 26.42 34.12
C LEU A 15 8.19 25.31 33.09
N PHE A 16 7.55 25.34 31.91
CA PHE A 16 8.07 24.63 30.72
C PHE A 16 7.79 25.46 29.47
N SER A 17 8.57 26.52 29.27
CA SER A 17 8.67 27.16 27.96
C SER A 17 9.44 26.21 27.02
N GLY A 18 8.72 25.44 26.19
CA GLY A 18 9.32 24.75 25.03
C GLY A 18 8.93 23.30 24.75
N SER A 19 8.10 22.63 25.56
CA SER A 19 7.71 21.24 25.29
C SER A 19 6.34 21.14 24.62
N VAL A 20 6.25 20.41 23.50
CA VAL A 20 4.98 20.08 22.85
C VAL A 20 4.06 19.32 23.82
N GLY A 21 2.86 19.85 24.04
CA GLY A 21 1.83 19.26 24.89
C GLY A 21 0.75 18.57 24.06
N LEU A 22 0.26 17.43 24.53
CA LEU A 22 -0.83 16.70 23.91
C LEU A 22 -1.83 16.27 24.97
N ASN A 23 -3.05 16.78 24.86
CA ASN A 23 -4.15 16.46 25.76
C ASN A 23 -5.30 15.81 24.98
N MET A 24 -5.95 14.82 25.59
CA MET A 24 -7.13 14.17 25.02
C MET A 24 -8.27 14.24 26.02
N VAL A 25 -9.47 14.50 25.52
CA VAL A 25 -10.72 14.47 26.28
C VAL A 25 -11.66 13.47 25.62
N ALA A 26 -12.04 12.46 26.38
CA ALA A 26 -13.06 11.48 26.01
C ALA A 26 -13.95 11.19 27.23
N PRO A 27 -15.21 10.76 27.02
CA PRO A 27 -16.08 10.36 28.13
C PRO A 27 -15.54 9.10 28.81
N LYS A 28 -15.77 8.95 30.12
CA LYS A 28 -15.39 7.74 30.88
C LYS A 28 -16.29 6.54 30.59
N GLU A 29 -17.51 6.80 30.14
CA GLU A 29 -18.51 5.79 29.82
C GLU A 29 -19.13 6.08 28.45
N VAL A 30 -19.28 5.04 27.64
CA VAL A 30 -19.81 5.12 26.27
C VAL A 30 -20.90 4.07 26.06
N ASN A 31 -21.92 4.38 25.26
CA ASN A 31 -23.03 3.46 25.05
C ASN A 31 -22.78 2.58 23.81
N ALA A 32 -22.96 1.27 23.95
CA ALA A 32 -22.96 0.36 22.81
C ALA A 32 -24.00 0.79 21.77
N GLY A 33 -23.62 0.75 20.49
CA GLY A 33 -24.47 1.15 19.36
C GLY A 33 -24.57 2.67 19.13
N LYS A 34 -23.90 3.50 19.95
CA LYS A 34 -23.89 4.96 19.85
C LYS A 34 -22.51 5.51 19.48
N GLU A 35 -22.50 6.79 19.16
CA GLU A 35 -21.30 7.57 18.89
C GLU A 35 -20.92 8.40 20.12
N PHE A 36 -19.61 8.56 20.34
CA PHE A 36 -19.07 9.53 21.28
C PHE A 36 -17.97 10.35 20.60
N GLU A 37 -17.72 11.56 21.09
CA GLU A 37 -16.68 12.45 20.56
C GLU A 37 -15.37 12.29 21.36
N VAL A 38 -14.26 12.32 20.64
CA VAL A 38 -12.92 12.45 21.19
C VAL A 38 -12.34 13.76 20.69
N GLU A 39 -11.89 14.59 21.63
CA GLU A 39 -11.22 15.86 21.36
C GLU A 39 -9.75 15.73 21.75
N VAL A 40 -8.84 16.14 20.86
CA VAL A 40 -7.40 16.18 21.12
C VAL A 40 -6.90 17.59 20.88
N THR A 41 -6.30 18.17 21.92
CA THR A 41 -5.68 19.50 21.89
C THR A 41 -4.16 19.32 21.85
N LEU A 42 -3.54 19.94 20.86
CA LEU A 42 -2.09 19.95 20.67
C LEU A 42 -1.57 21.36 20.95
N ASP A 43 -0.73 21.49 21.97
CA ASP A 43 0.06 22.69 22.26
C ASP A 43 1.43 22.52 21.61
N LYS A 44 1.60 23.06 20.40
CA LYS A 44 2.79 22.84 19.57
C LYS A 44 3.79 24.00 19.57
N GLY A 45 3.45 25.13 20.18
CA GLY A 45 4.25 26.35 20.07
C GLY A 45 4.45 26.75 18.60
N ASP A 46 5.69 27.04 18.22
CA ASP A 46 6.03 27.57 16.89
C ASP A 46 6.28 26.48 15.83
N ILE A 47 6.08 25.20 16.17
CA ILE A 47 6.31 24.10 15.25
C ILE A 47 5.31 24.17 14.10
N SER A 48 5.83 24.16 12.87
CA SER A 48 5.04 24.24 11.62
C SER A 48 5.40 23.13 10.62
N SER A 49 6.21 22.16 11.05
CA SER A 49 6.72 21.06 10.22
C SER A 49 5.68 19.98 9.95
N PHE A 50 6.10 18.93 9.23
CA PHE A 50 5.31 17.72 9.05
C PHE A 50 5.02 17.06 10.40
N ALA A 51 3.77 16.66 10.60
CA ALA A 51 3.37 16.01 11.83
C ALA A 51 2.23 15.00 11.63
N ARG A 52 2.07 14.10 12.59
CA ARG A 52 1.04 13.07 12.59
C ARG A 52 0.53 12.80 13.99
N PHE A 53 -0.78 12.86 14.17
CA PHE A 53 -1.47 12.21 15.28
C PHE A 53 -1.89 10.80 14.86
N GLN A 54 -1.67 9.81 15.72
CA GLN A 54 -2.16 8.44 15.55
C GLN A 54 -2.75 7.92 16.85
N GLN A 55 -3.90 7.28 16.77
CA GLN A 55 -4.52 6.53 17.85
C GLN A 55 -4.99 5.17 17.34
N ASP A 56 -4.72 4.12 18.11
CA ASP A 56 -5.24 2.79 17.84
C ASP A 56 -6.61 2.65 18.55
N LEU A 57 -7.60 2.07 17.87
CA LEU A 57 -8.90 1.72 18.41
C LEU A 57 -9.03 0.20 18.51
N PRO A 58 -9.72 -0.35 19.51
CA PRO A 58 -10.08 -1.77 19.51
C PRO A 58 -11.00 -2.13 18.34
N ALA A 59 -10.98 -3.40 17.93
CA ALA A 59 -11.90 -3.99 16.97
C ALA A 59 -13.36 -3.76 17.39
N GLY A 60 -14.21 -3.49 16.40
CA GLY A 60 -15.64 -3.23 16.64
C GLY A 60 -15.95 -1.78 17.01
N LEU A 61 -14.93 -0.91 17.06
CA LEU A 61 -15.10 0.54 17.01
C LEU A 61 -14.81 1.06 15.59
N SER A 62 -15.47 2.15 15.19
CA SER A 62 -15.18 2.87 13.94
C SER A 62 -15.09 4.37 14.16
N ALA A 63 -14.30 5.09 13.37
CA ALA A 63 -14.09 6.53 13.55
C ALA A 63 -14.43 7.38 12.31
N GLN A 64 -14.89 8.61 12.55
CA GLN A 64 -15.14 9.63 11.53
C GLN A 64 -14.67 11.01 12.02
N ALA A 65 -13.99 11.76 11.15
CA ALA A 65 -13.57 13.13 11.46
C ALA A 65 -14.76 14.07 11.72
N VAL A 66 -14.56 15.01 12.64
CA VAL A 66 -15.45 16.15 12.92
C VAL A 66 -14.71 17.47 12.67
N GLU A 67 -13.51 17.62 13.25
CA GLU A 67 -12.65 18.78 13.10
C GLU A 67 -11.22 18.31 12.86
N THR A 68 -10.60 18.77 11.78
CA THR A 68 -9.28 18.24 11.37
C THR A 68 -8.15 19.25 11.51
N SER A 69 -8.45 20.53 11.78
CA SER A 69 -7.45 21.61 11.81
C SER A 69 -6.48 21.55 10.63
N ASN A 70 -7.02 21.46 9.41
CA ASN A 70 -6.30 21.29 8.13
C ASN A 70 -5.46 20.01 7.98
N GLY A 71 -5.66 19.03 8.87
CA GLY A 71 -5.07 17.70 8.77
C GLY A 71 -5.86 16.78 7.85
N GLU A 72 -5.16 15.86 7.20
CA GLU A 72 -5.78 14.76 6.45
C GLU A 72 -6.15 13.63 7.43
N PHE A 73 -7.45 13.37 7.56
CA PHE A 73 -7.96 12.27 8.38
C PHE A 73 -8.01 10.96 7.62
N SER A 74 -7.63 9.86 8.27
CA SER A 74 -7.94 8.50 7.81
C SER A 74 -8.21 7.56 8.98
N PHE A 75 -9.08 6.58 8.75
CA PHE A 75 -9.30 5.45 9.64
C PHE A 75 -9.13 4.15 8.86
N ARG A 76 -8.05 3.41 9.13
CA ARG A 76 -7.73 2.11 8.51
C ARG A 76 -6.99 1.24 9.51
N ASP A 77 -7.19 -0.08 9.45
CA ASP A 77 -6.55 -1.06 10.33
C ASP A 77 -6.78 -0.78 11.82
N GLN A 78 -7.98 -0.28 12.15
CA GLN A 78 -8.31 0.23 13.47
C GLN A 78 -7.40 1.36 13.99
N LYS A 79 -6.85 2.19 13.08
CA LYS A 79 -6.01 3.34 13.44
C LYS A 79 -6.61 4.63 12.92
N VAL A 80 -6.92 5.53 13.84
CA VAL A 80 -7.19 6.94 13.56
C VAL A 80 -5.87 7.62 13.25
N ARG A 81 -5.79 8.34 12.13
CA ARG A 81 -4.62 9.14 11.77
C ARG A 81 -5.06 10.52 11.31
N PHE A 82 -4.38 11.53 11.80
CA PHE A 82 -4.39 12.88 11.24
C PHE A 82 -2.98 13.21 10.79
N VAL A 83 -2.80 13.62 9.54
CA VAL A 83 -1.49 13.94 8.95
C VAL A 83 -1.47 15.38 8.47
N TRP A 84 -0.43 16.11 8.85
CA TRP A 84 -0.18 17.48 8.40
C TRP A 84 1.12 17.53 7.61
N LEU A 85 1.05 18.04 6.38
CA LEU A 85 2.26 18.41 5.64
C LEU A 85 2.98 19.59 6.32
N ARG A 86 2.18 20.53 6.83
CA ARG A 86 2.59 21.64 7.69
C ARG A 86 1.50 21.87 8.72
N LEU A 87 1.90 22.00 9.97
CA LEU A 87 0.96 22.36 11.04
C LEU A 87 0.43 23.79 10.84
N PRO A 88 -0.79 24.08 11.30
CA PRO A 88 -1.33 25.44 11.32
C PRO A 88 -0.43 26.43 12.08
N VAL A 89 -0.59 27.73 11.84
CA VAL A 89 0.29 28.76 12.42
C VAL A 89 0.00 29.01 13.90
N GLU A 90 -1.21 28.69 14.34
CA GLU A 90 -1.69 28.81 15.71
C GLU A 90 -0.84 27.96 16.65
N SER A 91 -0.45 28.48 17.82
CA SER A 91 0.38 27.75 18.78
C SER A 91 -0.32 26.52 19.38
N THR A 92 -1.65 26.50 19.31
CA THR A 92 -2.51 25.42 19.78
C THR A 92 -3.50 25.07 18.68
N ILE A 93 -3.70 23.79 18.42
CA ILE A 93 -4.72 23.29 17.48
C ILE A 93 -5.57 22.21 18.14
N THR A 94 -6.80 22.08 17.67
CA THR A 94 -7.73 21.06 18.16
C THR A 94 -8.19 20.16 17.02
N ILE A 95 -8.19 18.85 17.23
CA ILE A 95 -8.83 17.90 16.34
C ILE A 95 -9.95 17.17 17.08
N LYS A 96 -11.00 16.84 16.35
CA LYS A 96 -12.18 16.13 16.86
C LYS A 96 -12.58 15.03 15.92
N TYR A 97 -12.96 13.89 16.46
CA TYR A 97 -13.55 12.79 15.72
C TYR A 97 -14.57 12.06 16.57
N LYS A 98 -15.55 11.47 15.90
CA LYS A 98 -16.53 10.58 16.52
C LYS A 98 -16.04 9.15 16.44
N VAL A 99 -16.30 8.40 17.49
CA VAL A 99 -16.11 6.96 17.55
C VAL A 99 -17.48 6.31 17.77
N ARG A 100 -17.85 5.40 16.87
CA ARG A 100 -19.05 4.57 17.00
C ARG A 100 -18.68 3.24 17.64
N VAL A 101 -19.43 2.87 18.68
CA VAL A 101 -19.31 1.57 19.36
C VAL A 101 -20.29 0.59 18.74
N ASN A 102 -19.84 -0.61 18.38
CA ASN A 102 -20.76 -1.67 17.96
C ASN A 102 -21.76 -2.01 19.08
N ASP A 103 -23.01 -2.30 18.71
CA ASP A 103 -24.13 -2.53 19.62
C ASP A 103 -24.01 -3.79 20.48
N ARG A 104 -23.19 -4.76 20.04
CA ARG A 104 -22.95 -6.03 20.75
C ARG A 104 -21.83 -5.95 21.76
N LEU A 105 -21.06 -4.87 21.79
CA LEU A 105 -19.85 -4.81 22.63
C LEU A 105 -20.18 -4.50 24.08
N THR A 106 -19.38 -5.11 24.97
CA THR A 106 -19.37 -4.87 26.41
C THR A 106 -17.94 -4.71 26.91
N GLY A 107 -17.78 -4.45 28.22
CA GLY A 107 -16.47 -4.42 28.87
C GLY A 107 -15.85 -3.03 28.92
N SER A 108 -14.52 -2.98 28.95
CA SER A 108 -13.76 -1.72 28.99
C SER A 108 -12.54 -1.77 28.08
N PHE A 109 -12.12 -0.61 27.59
CA PHE A 109 -10.96 -0.46 26.73
C PHE A 109 -10.14 0.77 27.11
N LYS A 110 -8.89 0.79 26.66
CA LYS A 110 -8.00 1.95 26.80
C LYS A 110 -7.97 2.75 25.51
N LEU A 111 -7.95 4.07 25.67
CA LEU A 111 -7.81 5.02 24.60
C LEU A 111 -6.52 5.81 24.84
N GLY A 112 -5.50 5.53 24.03
CA GLY A 112 -4.22 6.23 24.04
C GLY A 112 -4.08 7.14 22.82
N GLY A 113 -2.86 7.48 22.42
CA GLY A 113 -2.64 8.33 21.26
C GLY A 113 -1.26 8.95 21.27
N LYS A 114 -0.70 9.15 20.08
CA LYS A 114 0.63 9.72 19.91
C LYS A 114 0.64 10.78 18.84
N PHE A 115 1.41 11.83 19.08
CA PHE A 115 1.71 12.88 18.14
C PHE A 115 3.21 12.85 17.82
N SER A 116 3.53 12.59 16.55
CA SER A 116 4.90 12.63 16.03
C SER A 116 5.10 13.88 15.19
N TYR A 117 6.24 14.55 15.34
CA TYR A 117 6.59 15.76 14.58
C TYR A 117 8.09 15.80 14.29
N ILE A 118 8.50 16.71 13.40
CA ILE A 118 9.92 16.94 13.09
C ILE A 118 10.35 18.27 13.71
N GLU A 119 11.39 18.25 14.53
CA GLU A 119 12.02 19.43 15.10
C GLU A 119 13.54 19.25 15.03
N ASP A 120 14.26 20.26 14.56
CA ASP A 120 15.71 20.20 14.33
C ASP A 120 16.16 19.02 13.44
N ASN A 121 15.35 18.68 12.42
CA ASN A 121 15.51 17.50 11.55
C ASN A 121 15.43 16.14 12.25
N GLU A 122 15.03 16.10 13.52
CA GLU A 122 14.80 14.86 14.26
C GLU A 122 13.31 14.59 14.45
N ARG A 123 12.93 13.32 14.37
CA ARG A 123 11.56 12.91 14.69
C ARG A 123 11.40 12.85 16.20
N LYS A 124 10.50 13.68 16.73
CA LYS A 124 10.08 13.68 18.13
C LYS A 124 8.67 13.12 18.25
N GLU A 125 8.31 12.65 19.44
CA GLU A 125 7.00 12.09 19.74
C GLU A 125 6.56 12.47 21.16
N VAL A 126 5.28 12.78 21.31
CA VAL A 126 4.61 12.93 22.59
C VAL A 126 3.35 12.06 22.57
N ALA A 127 3.00 11.48 23.71
CA ALA A 127 1.81 10.63 23.85
C ALA A 127 0.83 11.26 24.83
N VAL A 128 -0.46 10.98 24.63
CA VAL A 128 -1.47 11.26 25.65
C VAL A 128 -1.36 10.24 26.77
N ILE A 129 -1.87 10.61 27.95
CA ILE A 129 -2.10 9.65 29.03
C ILE A 129 -3.30 8.78 28.63
N ASP A 130 -3.12 7.46 28.65
CA ASP A 130 -4.19 6.51 28.36
C ASP A 130 -5.42 6.74 29.26
N GLN A 131 -6.60 6.83 28.65
CA GLN A 131 -7.87 6.90 29.35
C GLN A 131 -8.58 5.55 29.28
N GLN A 132 -9.10 5.08 30.42
CA GLN A 132 -9.92 3.87 30.46
C GLN A 132 -11.40 4.24 30.30
N LEU A 133 -12.06 3.60 29.34
CA LEU A 133 -13.47 3.81 29.02
C LEU A 133 -14.26 2.53 29.27
N ALA A 134 -15.42 2.65 29.91
CA ALA A 134 -16.37 1.54 30.10
C ALA A 134 -17.50 1.61 29.05
N ILE A 135 -17.89 0.44 28.53
CA ILE A 135 -19.00 0.32 27.59
C ILE A 135 -20.27 -0.03 28.35
N ILE A 136 -21.23 0.89 28.34
CA ILE A 136 -22.60 0.66 28.80
C ILE A 136 -23.31 -0.17 27.74
N THR A 137 -23.72 -1.36 28.14
CA THR A 137 -24.40 -2.34 27.28
C THR A 137 -25.74 -1.82 26.77
N ASN A 138 -26.10 -2.15 25.53
CA ASN A 138 -27.43 -1.85 25.02
C ASN A 138 -28.47 -2.81 25.63
N PRO A 139 -29.41 -2.35 26.48
CA PRO A 139 -30.35 -3.22 27.18
C PRO A 139 -31.37 -3.91 26.25
N ALA A 140 -31.51 -3.43 25.00
CA ALA A 140 -32.38 -4.05 24.01
C ALA A 140 -31.73 -5.24 23.27
N MET A 141 -30.44 -5.51 23.52
CA MET A 141 -29.72 -6.61 22.88
C MET A 141 -29.94 -7.92 23.62
N ASP A 142 -30.09 -9.01 22.86
CA ASP A 142 -30.07 -10.36 23.41
C ASP A 142 -28.71 -10.60 24.12
N PRO A 143 -28.70 -10.99 25.42
CA PRO A 143 -27.47 -11.26 26.15
C PRO A 143 -26.54 -12.28 25.50
N THR A 144 -27.07 -13.24 24.73
CA THR A 144 -26.28 -14.25 24.02
C THR A 144 -25.51 -13.70 22.82
N LEU A 145 -25.87 -12.50 22.35
CA LEU A 145 -25.19 -11.82 21.26
C LEU A 145 -24.09 -10.89 21.75
N LEU A 146 -24.01 -10.61 23.05
CA LEU A 146 -23.02 -9.71 23.63
C LEU A 146 -21.62 -10.33 23.59
N VAL A 147 -20.61 -9.49 23.32
CA VAL A 147 -19.21 -9.90 23.25
C VAL A 147 -18.36 -8.86 23.98
N ASP A 148 -17.47 -9.32 24.87
CA ASP A 148 -16.50 -8.42 25.51
C ASP A 148 -15.54 -7.86 24.46
N ILE A 149 -15.25 -6.56 24.53
CA ILE A 149 -14.40 -5.89 23.53
C ILE A 149 -12.98 -6.45 23.46
N ASN A 150 -12.43 -6.94 24.58
CA ASN A 150 -11.08 -7.54 24.59
C ASN A 150 -11.11 -8.95 24.02
N GLU A 151 -12.16 -9.72 24.28
CA GLU A 151 -12.38 -11.02 23.63
C GLU A 151 -12.59 -10.85 22.13
N PHE A 152 -13.38 -9.86 21.71
CA PHE A 152 -13.59 -9.53 20.30
C PHE A 152 -12.27 -9.11 19.63
N GLN A 153 -11.45 -8.30 20.31
CA GLN A 153 -10.12 -7.94 19.85
C GLN A 153 -9.22 -9.19 19.68
N GLN A 154 -9.24 -10.12 20.63
CA GLN A 154 -8.47 -11.36 20.55
C GLN A 154 -8.95 -12.27 19.41
N MET A 155 -10.27 -12.39 19.21
CA MET A 155 -10.86 -13.15 18.10
C MET A 155 -10.51 -12.52 16.75
N ALA A 156 -10.62 -11.19 16.62
CA ALA A 156 -10.25 -10.47 15.42
C ALA A 156 -8.75 -10.65 15.11
N THR A 157 -7.90 -10.55 16.13
CA THR A 157 -6.45 -10.75 16.01
C THR A 157 -6.12 -12.20 15.64
N SER A 158 -6.75 -13.18 16.28
CA SER A 158 -6.55 -14.61 16.01
C SER A 158 -7.06 -14.99 14.62
N LYS A 159 -8.21 -14.44 14.19
CA LYS A 159 -8.73 -14.60 12.83
C LYS A 159 -7.75 -13.99 11.82
N LEU A 160 -7.21 -12.80 12.07
CA LEU A 160 -6.18 -12.18 11.24
C LEU A 160 -4.87 -12.99 11.21
N MET A 161 -4.43 -13.58 12.32
CA MET A 161 -3.23 -14.44 12.38
C MET A 161 -3.43 -15.80 11.72
N ALA A 162 -4.60 -16.43 11.91
CA ALA A 162 -4.99 -17.65 11.21
C ALA A 162 -5.05 -17.42 9.69
N TYR A 163 -5.40 -16.20 9.27
CA TYR A 163 -5.14 -15.77 7.91
C TYR A 163 -3.62 -15.58 7.70
N GLY A 164 -2.90 -14.75 8.43
CA GLY A 164 -1.46 -14.50 8.23
C GLY A 164 -0.57 -15.74 8.04
N ALA A 165 -0.89 -16.88 8.67
CA ALA A 165 -0.08 -18.10 8.64
C ALA A 165 -0.27 -19.06 7.42
N GLY A 166 -1.26 -18.87 6.52
CA GLY A 166 -1.45 -19.81 5.38
C GLY A 166 -2.43 -19.45 4.25
N SER A 167 -2.82 -18.19 4.09
CA SER A 167 -4.22 -17.88 3.75
C SER A 167 -4.57 -17.24 2.42
N VAL A 168 -3.66 -17.17 1.47
CA VAL A 168 -4.08 -16.76 0.12
C VAL A 168 -4.38 -18.00 -0.69
N LYS A 169 -5.60 -18.08 -1.21
CA LYS A 169 -6.09 -19.21 -2.02
C LYS A 169 -6.92 -18.68 -3.17
N ALA A 170 -6.76 -19.30 -4.34
CA ALA A 170 -7.62 -19.08 -5.49
C ALA A 170 -8.15 -20.43 -5.96
N ILE A 171 -9.47 -20.58 -5.98
CA ILE A 171 -10.15 -21.83 -6.31
C ILE A 171 -11.13 -21.55 -7.45
N ARG A 172 -10.99 -22.27 -8.55
CA ARG A 172 -11.94 -22.22 -9.66
C ARG A 172 -12.95 -23.35 -9.53
N GLN A 173 -14.23 -23.04 -9.65
CA GLN A 173 -15.27 -24.05 -9.81
C GLN A 173 -15.16 -24.70 -11.20
N ASP A 174 -15.43 -26.00 -11.31
CA ASP A 174 -15.59 -26.65 -12.62
C ASP A 174 -16.54 -25.82 -13.51
N PRO A 175 -16.07 -25.33 -14.66
CA PRO A 175 -16.90 -24.53 -15.52
C PRO A 175 -18.16 -25.29 -15.95
N TYR A 176 -19.28 -24.59 -16.01
CA TYR A 176 -20.58 -25.20 -16.27
C TYR A 176 -21.40 -24.36 -17.24
N LEU A 177 -22.31 -25.01 -17.96
CA LEU A 177 -23.15 -24.37 -18.96
C LEU A 177 -24.19 -23.45 -18.31
N GLU A 178 -24.43 -22.29 -18.93
CA GLU A 178 -25.44 -21.35 -18.49
C GLU A 178 -26.80 -21.61 -19.16
N GLY A 179 -27.64 -22.41 -18.50
CA GLY A 179 -29.01 -22.65 -18.96
C GLY A 179 -29.05 -23.42 -20.30
N ASN A 180 -29.72 -22.86 -21.30
CA ASN A 180 -29.87 -23.47 -22.63
C ASN A 180 -28.85 -22.93 -23.66
N SER A 181 -27.94 -22.04 -23.27
CA SER A 181 -26.86 -21.59 -24.15
C SER A 181 -25.68 -22.56 -24.09
N ASN A 182 -24.82 -22.50 -25.10
CA ASN A 182 -23.52 -23.19 -25.09
C ASN A 182 -22.43 -22.35 -24.43
N ASP A 183 -22.81 -21.33 -23.67
CA ASP A 183 -21.88 -20.48 -22.92
C ASP A 183 -21.52 -21.14 -21.59
N TYR A 184 -20.28 -20.97 -21.17
CA TYR A 184 -19.80 -21.48 -19.90
C TYR A 184 -19.63 -20.35 -18.90
N LEU A 185 -20.12 -20.54 -17.67
CA LEU A 185 -19.76 -19.70 -16.54
C LEU A 185 -18.53 -20.25 -15.82
N VAL A 186 -17.63 -19.34 -15.48
CA VAL A 186 -16.44 -19.63 -14.68
C VAL A 186 -16.47 -18.77 -13.43
N ASN A 187 -16.50 -19.43 -12.27
CA ASN A 187 -16.44 -18.78 -10.96
C ASN A 187 -15.05 -19.01 -10.34
N VAL A 188 -14.41 -17.95 -9.88
CA VAL A 188 -13.12 -18.02 -9.17
C VAL A 188 -13.28 -17.41 -7.78
N LEU A 189 -13.21 -18.25 -6.75
CA LEU A 189 -13.15 -17.86 -5.35
C LEU A 189 -11.74 -17.43 -4.98
N VAL A 190 -11.60 -16.23 -4.43
CA VAL A 190 -10.38 -15.74 -3.82
C VAL A 190 -10.58 -15.66 -2.32
N SER A 191 -9.69 -16.30 -1.55
CA SER A 191 -9.46 -15.98 -0.14
C SER A 191 -8.22 -15.10 -0.07
N LYS A 192 -8.39 -13.85 0.36
CA LYS A 192 -7.32 -12.84 0.31
C LYS A 192 -6.39 -12.87 1.51
N GLY A 193 -6.67 -13.70 2.51
CA GLY A 193 -5.80 -13.77 3.67
C GLY A 193 -5.60 -12.43 4.38
N ALA A 194 -4.34 -12.09 4.62
CA ALA A 194 -3.93 -10.78 5.17
C ALA A 194 -3.62 -9.72 4.08
N THR A 195 -3.71 -10.06 2.79
CA THR A 195 -3.49 -9.06 1.72
C THR A 195 -4.75 -8.26 1.45
N ASP A 196 -4.56 -6.96 1.23
CA ASP A 196 -5.60 -5.98 0.91
C ASP A 196 -5.19 -5.04 -0.23
N LYS A 197 -3.94 -5.13 -0.70
CA LYS A 197 -3.37 -4.29 -1.77
C LYS A 197 -3.58 -4.91 -3.16
N PHE A 198 -2.75 -4.49 -4.10
CA PHE A 198 -2.79 -4.90 -5.50
C PHE A 198 -2.80 -6.42 -5.68
N ALA A 199 -3.67 -6.88 -6.57
CA ALA A 199 -3.78 -8.28 -6.93
C ALA A 199 -4.25 -8.46 -8.37
N LYS A 200 -3.97 -9.62 -8.95
CA LYS A 200 -4.31 -9.97 -10.32
C LYS A 200 -4.72 -11.44 -10.42
N ILE A 201 -5.84 -11.72 -11.08
CA ILE A 201 -6.13 -13.05 -11.66
C ILE A 201 -5.71 -13.00 -13.13
N GLU A 202 -5.01 -14.04 -13.60
CA GLU A 202 -4.75 -14.26 -15.03
C GLU A 202 -5.05 -15.71 -15.39
N GLU A 203 -6.01 -15.95 -16.29
CA GLU A 203 -6.39 -17.28 -16.77
C GLU A 203 -6.21 -17.39 -18.29
N VAL A 204 -5.60 -18.49 -18.73
CA VAL A 204 -5.48 -18.85 -20.14
C VAL A 204 -6.75 -19.58 -20.56
N VAL A 205 -7.41 -19.03 -21.57
CA VAL A 205 -8.64 -19.56 -22.17
C VAL A 205 -8.28 -20.33 -23.44
N PRO A 206 -8.91 -21.48 -23.74
CA PRO A 206 -8.71 -22.17 -25.01
C PRO A 206 -9.05 -21.29 -26.22
N GLU A 207 -8.44 -21.57 -27.37
CA GLU A 207 -8.81 -20.93 -28.64
C GLU A 207 -10.28 -21.23 -29.00
N GLY A 208 -10.89 -20.36 -29.81
CA GLY A 208 -12.30 -20.48 -30.20
C GLY A 208 -13.30 -19.98 -29.16
N PHE A 209 -12.82 -19.29 -28.12
CA PHE A 209 -13.67 -18.63 -27.14
C PHE A 209 -13.41 -17.13 -27.07
N ARG A 210 -14.50 -16.39 -26.88
CA ARG A 210 -14.50 -15.02 -26.36
C ARG A 210 -14.88 -15.03 -24.88
N ALA A 211 -14.31 -14.12 -24.09
CA ALA A 211 -14.69 -13.95 -22.69
C ALA A 211 -15.40 -12.62 -22.42
N GLU A 212 -16.40 -12.65 -21.54
CA GLU A 212 -17.11 -11.48 -21.03
C GLU A 212 -17.16 -11.48 -19.50
N VAL A 213 -17.08 -10.30 -18.90
CA VAL A 213 -17.24 -10.15 -17.44
C VAL A 213 -18.70 -10.33 -17.04
N VAL A 214 -18.93 -11.02 -15.93
CA VAL A 214 -20.25 -11.11 -15.28
C VAL A 214 -20.23 -10.38 -13.93
N ASP A 215 -19.24 -10.65 -13.08
CA ASP A 215 -18.99 -9.92 -11.84
C ASP A 215 -17.48 -9.84 -11.58
N ALA A 216 -16.94 -8.63 -11.49
CA ALA A 216 -15.52 -8.40 -11.25
C ALA A 216 -15.17 -8.05 -9.80
N LYS A 217 -16.16 -7.91 -8.90
CA LYS A 217 -15.94 -7.49 -7.50
C LYS A 217 -15.00 -6.27 -7.41
N ASP A 218 -15.40 -5.17 -8.04
CA ASP A 218 -14.65 -3.90 -8.18
C ASP A 218 -13.31 -3.99 -8.94
N GLY A 219 -12.97 -5.15 -9.50
CA GLY A 219 -11.79 -5.35 -10.33
C GLY A 219 -11.98 -4.85 -11.77
N ILE A 220 -10.86 -4.53 -12.43
CA ILE A 220 -10.84 -4.24 -13.86
C ILE A 220 -10.71 -5.56 -14.62
N PHE A 221 -11.69 -5.86 -15.47
CA PHE A 221 -11.65 -7.04 -16.35
C PHE A 221 -11.04 -6.70 -17.72
N THR A 222 -10.20 -7.58 -18.24
CA THR A 222 -9.77 -7.55 -19.64
C THR A 222 -9.71 -8.95 -20.23
N PHE A 223 -10.04 -9.07 -21.51
CA PHE A 223 -9.75 -10.27 -22.30
C PHE A 223 -8.94 -9.89 -23.53
N LYS A 224 -7.72 -10.43 -23.63
CA LYS A 224 -6.82 -10.19 -24.77
C LYS A 224 -5.84 -11.35 -24.90
N ASP A 225 -5.49 -11.72 -26.13
CA ASP A 225 -4.49 -12.77 -26.42
C ASP A 225 -4.84 -14.10 -25.73
N GLN A 226 -6.13 -14.49 -25.77
CA GLN A 226 -6.72 -15.64 -25.07
C GLN A 226 -6.47 -15.67 -23.55
N LYS A 227 -6.32 -14.50 -22.93
CA LYS A 227 -6.15 -14.38 -21.48
C LYS A 227 -7.22 -13.52 -20.86
N VAL A 228 -7.93 -14.09 -19.89
CA VAL A 228 -8.77 -13.36 -18.95
C VAL A 228 -7.88 -12.77 -17.87
N LYS A 229 -8.08 -11.48 -17.56
CA LYS A 229 -7.45 -10.85 -16.41
C LYS A 229 -8.46 -10.08 -15.58
N PHE A 230 -8.34 -10.22 -14.27
CA PHE A 230 -8.94 -9.30 -13.30
C PHE A 230 -7.82 -8.59 -12.54
N LEU A 231 -7.96 -7.28 -12.34
CA LEU A 231 -6.95 -6.45 -11.70
C LEU A 231 -7.56 -5.60 -10.59
N TRP A 232 -6.98 -5.66 -9.39
CA TRP A 232 -7.35 -4.85 -8.25
C TRP A 232 -6.20 -3.95 -7.83
N MET A 233 -6.50 -2.69 -7.52
CA MET A 233 -5.57 -1.79 -6.83
C MET A 233 -5.59 -2.04 -5.31
N ASN A 234 -6.80 -2.25 -4.78
CA ASN A 234 -7.03 -2.80 -3.45
C ASN A 234 -8.03 -3.95 -3.62
N LEU A 235 -7.78 -5.04 -2.93
CA LEU A 235 -8.72 -6.16 -2.91
C LEU A 235 -10.04 -5.75 -2.22
N PRO A 236 -11.17 -6.39 -2.56
CA PRO A 236 -12.44 -6.19 -1.86
C PRO A 236 -12.28 -6.30 -0.34
N ALA A 237 -13.09 -5.55 0.42
CA ALA A 237 -13.03 -5.58 1.89
C ALA A 237 -13.36 -6.96 2.49
N GLU A 238 -14.15 -7.76 1.77
CA GLU A 238 -14.51 -9.13 2.12
C GLU A 238 -13.28 -10.05 2.15
N GLN A 239 -13.14 -10.88 3.18
CA GLN A 239 -12.01 -11.84 3.29
C GLN A 239 -12.04 -12.94 2.21
N THR A 240 -13.21 -13.22 1.69
CA THR A 240 -13.44 -14.15 0.59
C THR A 240 -14.43 -13.54 -0.37
N PHE A 241 -14.12 -13.57 -1.66
CA PHE A 241 -15.02 -13.07 -2.70
C PHE A 241 -14.91 -13.94 -3.96
N VAL A 242 -15.96 -13.93 -4.78
CA VAL A 242 -16.01 -14.68 -6.04
C VAL A 242 -16.10 -13.71 -7.20
N VAL A 243 -15.21 -13.84 -8.18
CA VAL A 243 -15.39 -13.23 -9.50
C VAL A 243 -15.98 -14.21 -10.49
N THR A 244 -16.71 -13.68 -11.46
CA THR A 244 -17.38 -14.48 -12.49
C THR A 244 -17.11 -13.89 -13.87
N TYR A 245 -16.75 -14.74 -14.82
CA TYR A 245 -16.77 -14.42 -16.24
C TYR A 245 -17.45 -15.53 -17.04
N ARG A 246 -17.92 -15.16 -18.23
CA ARG A 246 -18.57 -16.03 -19.20
C ARG A 246 -17.60 -16.30 -20.35
N LEU A 247 -17.55 -17.55 -20.80
CA LEU A 247 -16.87 -17.99 -22.01
C LEU A 247 -17.91 -18.35 -23.07
N ILE A 248 -17.80 -17.71 -24.23
CA ILE A 248 -18.74 -17.82 -25.36
C ILE A 248 -18.00 -18.50 -26.51
N PRO A 249 -18.39 -19.72 -26.92
CA PRO A 249 -17.74 -20.41 -28.04
C PRO A 249 -18.08 -19.72 -29.37
N GLU A 250 -17.06 -19.41 -30.15
CA GLU A 250 -17.23 -18.70 -31.43
C GLU A 250 -17.89 -19.56 -32.51
N ASP A 251 -17.73 -20.89 -32.43
CA ASP A 251 -18.38 -21.86 -33.31
C ASP A 251 -19.80 -22.24 -32.85
N GLY A 252 -20.22 -21.74 -31.68
CA GLY A 252 -21.50 -22.04 -31.07
C GLY A 252 -21.68 -23.48 -30.57
N ILE A 253 -20.65 -24.32 -30.57
CA ILE A 253 -20.72 -25.73 -30.15
C ILE A 253 -19.82 -25.98 -28.94
N GLY A 254 -18.67 -25.29 -28.86
CA GLY A 254 -17.72 -25.37 -27.76
C GLY A 254 -17.03 -26.74 -27.62
N PRO A 255 -15.79 -26.81 -27.11
CA PRO A 255 -15.14 -28.07 -26.81
C PRO A 255 -15.82 -28.82 -25.68
N LYS A 256 -15.85 -30.15 -25.81
CA LYS A 256 -16.39 -31.07 -24.81
C LYS A 256 -15.60 -31.05 -23.48
N ASP A 257 -14.30 -30.74 -23.55
CA ASP A 257 -13.40 -30.59 -22.41
C ASP A 257 -12.82 -29.17 -22.37
N MET A 258 -13.03 -28.45 -21.26
CA MET A 258 -12.51 -27.10 -21.08
C MET A 258 -11.37 -27.08 -20.06
N ALA A 259 -10.14 -27.05 -20.57
CA ALA A 259 -8.93 -26.96 -19.75
C ALA A 259 -8.54 -25.49 -19.54
N LEU A 260 -8.85 -24.96 -18.36
CA LEU A 260 -8.38 -23.64 -17.93
C LEU A 260 -7.12 -23.77 -17.06
N LYS A 261 -6.19 -22.84 -17.21
CA LYS A 261 -5.05 -22.69 -16.30
C LYS A 261 -4.94 -21.23 -15.92
N GLY A 262 -4.68 -20.96 -14.65
CA GLY A 262 -4.63 -19.59 -14.20
C GLY A 262 -3.85 -19.42 -12.92
N THR A 263 -3.49 -18.18 -12.65
CA THR A 263 -2.72 -17.76 -11.48
C THR A 263 -3.39 -16.60 -10.78
N PHE A 264 -3.20 -16.53 -9.47
CA PHE A 264 -3.52 -15.37 -8.65
C PHE A 264 -2.23 -14.75 -8.11
N SER A 265 -1.97 -13.49 -8.47
CA SER A 265 -0.82 -12.72 -8.01
C SER A 265 -1.26 -11.66 -7.02
N PHE A 266 -0.52 -11.43 -5.94
CA PHE A 266 -0.87 -10.44 -4.91
C PHE A 266 0.39 -9.90 -4.21
N ILE A 267 0.29 -8.73 -3.58
CA ILE A 267 1.41 -8.16 -2.80
C ILE A 267 1.28 -8.56 -1.34
N GLN A 268 2.28 -9.28 -0.82
CA GLN A 268 2.41 -9.58 0.60
C GLN A 268 3.83 -9.24 1.06
N ASN A 269 3.95 -8.54 2.19
CA ASN A 269 5.24 -8.07 2.72
C ASN A 269 6.09 -7.30 1.69
N GLU A 270 5.45 -6.43 0.89
CA GLU A 270 6.07 -5.65 -0.19
C GLU A 270 6.68 -6.49 -1.34
N THR A 271 6.34 -7.78 -1.41
CA THR A 271 6.76 -8.70 -2.48
C THR A 271 5.55 -9.24 -3.25
N THR A 272 5.69 -9.45 -4.55
CA THR A 272 4.66 -10.12 -5.36
C THR A 272 4.76 -11.62 -5.15
N GLN A 273 3.68 -12.19 -4.63
CA GLN A 273 3.48 -13.64 -4.51
C GLN A 273 2.56 -14.10 -5.64
N VAL A 274 2.78 -15.30 -6.16
CA VAL A 274 1.95 -15.91 -7.21
C VAL A 274 1.59 -17.31 -6.77
N ILE A 275 0.29 -17.64 -6.84
CA ILE A 275 -0.22 -18.98 -6.57
C ILE A 275 -1.04 -19.45 -7.77
N ASP A 276 -1.10 -20.77 -7.96
CA ASP A 276 -1.95 -21.37 -8.97
C ASP A 276 -3.43 -21.35 -8.54
N ILE A 277 -4.31 -21.22 -9.53
CA ILE A 277 -5.75 -21.37 -9.34
C ILE A 277 -6.07 -22.87 -9.40
N VAL A 278 -6.54 -23.42 -8.28
CA VAL A 278 -6.87 -24.84 -8.15
C VAL A 278 -8.32 -25.08 -8.58
N GLN A 279 -8.55 -25.99 -9.54
CA GLN A 279 -9.89 -26.33 -9.98
C GLN A 279 -10.56 -27.37 -9.06
N LYS A 280 -11.85 -27.17 -8.72
CA LYS A 280 -12.66 -28.08 -7.90
C LYS A 280 -14.10 -28.16 -8.40
N GLY A 281 -14.71 -29.35 -8.32
CA GLY A 281 -16.13 -29.58 -8.67
C GLY A 281 -17.17 -29.10 -7.66
N THR A 282 -16.85 -28.08 -6.86
CA THR A 282 -17.76 -27.55 -5.83
C THR A 282 -18.57 -26.38 -6.39
N ASP A 283 -19.89 -26.39 -6.19
CA ASP A 283 -20.79 -25.31 -6.62
C ASP A 283 -20.68 -24.09 -5.69
N LEU A 284 -19.91 -23.08 -6.10
CA LEU A 284 -19.58 -21.91 -5.27
C LEU A 284 -20.77 -20.97 -5.04
N LYS A 285 -21.79 -20.99 -5.91
CA LYS A 285 -22.94 -20.07 -5.80
C LYS A 285 -23.97 -20.49 -4.75
N LYS A 286 -23.94 -21.75 -4.31
CA LYS A 286 -24.83 -22.26 -3.26
C LYS A 286 -24.24 -22.15 -1.86
N LEU A 287 -23.00 -21.68 -1.75
CA LEU A 287 -22.30 -21.59 -0.48
C LEU A 287 -22.45 -20.19 0.11
N ASP A 288 -22.83 -20.12 1.38
CA ASP A 288 -22.75 -18.89 2.16
C ASP A 288 -21.28 -18.59 2.56
N SER A 289 -21.06 -17.40 3.14
CA SER A 289 -19.72 -16.97 3.55
C SER A 289 -19.05 -17.91 4.56
N GLN A 290 -19.80 -18.59 5.44
CA GLN A 290 -19.24 -19.53 6.41
C GLN A 290 -18.85 -20.85 5.74
N GLN A 291 -19.63 -21.30 4.77
CA GLN A 291 -19.35 -22.51 3.99
C GLN A 291 -18.16 -22.30 3.04
N LEU A 292 -18.02 -21.11 2.44
CA LEU A 292 -16.84 -20.72 1.67
C LEU A 292 -15.57 -20.72 2.55
N GLU A 293 -15.66 -20.16 3.77
CA GLU A 293 -14.56 -20.25 4.75
C GLU A 293 -14.22 -21.72 5.11
N GLY A 294 -15.22 -22.59 5.24
CA GLY A 294 -15.04 -24.02 5.46
C GLY A 294 -14.31 -24.75 4.32
N LEU A 295 -14.63 -24.42 3.06
CA LEU A 295 -13.96 -24.98 1.87
C LEU A 295 -12.49 -24.56 1.79
N VAL A 296 -12.19 -23.31 2.14
CA VAL A 296 -10.81 -22.81 2.22
C VAL A 296 -10.04 -23.57 3.31
N LYS A 297 -10.67 -23.83 4.46
CA LYS A 297 -10.06 -24.57 5.58
C LYS A 297 -9.86 -26.06 5.30
N SER A 298 -10.79 -26.76 4.66
CA SER A 298 -10.62 -28.18 4.33
C SER A 298 -9.48 -28.42 3.34
N THR A 299 -9.17 -27.42 2.51
CA THR A 299 -8.02 -27.42 1.61
C THR A 299 -6.68 -27.34 2.36
N LEU A 300 -6.66 -26.96 3.65
CA LEU A 300 -5.47 -26.98 4.50
C LEU A 300 -5.13 -28.39 5.02
N VAL A 301 -6.08 -29.34 4.98
CA VAL A 301 -5.94 -30.66 5.63
C VAL A 301 -5.53 -31.75 4.64
N SER A 302 -5.70 -31.53 3.33
CA SER A 302 -5.39 -32.53 2.29
C SER A 302 -4.01 -32.38 1.64
N THR A 303 -3.05 -31.73 2.30
CA THR A 303 -1.66 -31.61 1.80
C THR A 303 -0.65 -31.98 2.89
N GLU A 304 -0.63 -33.26 3.28
CA GLU A 304 0.66 -33.88 3.63
C GLU A 304 1.44 -34.07 2.32
N GLY A 305 2.29 -33.09 1.98
CA GLY A 305 3.21 -33.19 0.85
C GLY A 305 3.18 -31.97 -0.07
N GLN A 306 4.27 -31.18 0.01
CA GLN A 306 4.69 -30.11 -0.90
C GLN A 306 3.89 -28.80 -0.86
N ASP A 307 4.32 -27.92 0.05
CA ASP A 307 4.28 -26.47 -0.16
C ASP A 307 5.07 -26.11 -1.43
N ALA A 308 4.38 -26.05 -2.57
CA ALA A 308 4.93 -25.48 -3.80
C ALA A 308 4.66 -23.97 -3.82
N PHE A 309 5.31 -23.22 -2.92
CA PHE A 309 5.57 -21.81 -3.17
C PHE A 309 6.66 -21.73 -4.25
N SER A 310 6.26 -21.51 -5.50
CA SER A 310 7.19 -21.12 -6.55
C SER A 310 7.49 -19.63 -6.40
N SER A 311 8.55 -19.29 -5.66
CA SER A 311 9.21 -18.01 -5.88
C SER A 311 9.75 -18.01 -7.30
N TYR A 312 9.17 -17.19 -8.18
CA TYR A 312 9.69 -17.01 -9.51
C TYR A 312 11.07 -16.36 -9.42
N THR A 313 12.12 -17.17 -9.48
CA THR A 313 13.47 -16.77 -9.88
C THR A 313 13.58 -17.08 -11.38
N PRO A 314 13.90 -16.10 -12.24
CA PRO A 314 14.10 -16.35 -13.65
C PRO A 314 15.47 -16.99 -13.84
N ASP A 315 15.55 -18.31 -13.69
CA ASP A 315 16.74 -19.05 -14.06
C ASP A 315 16.65 -19.47 -15.53
N ALA A 316 17.52 -18.88 -16.34
CA ALA A 316 18.47 -19.71 -17.07
C ALA A 316 19.85 -19.05 -17.03
N ALA A 317 20.71 -19.67 -16.22
CA ALA A 317 22.16 -19.61 -16.15
C ALA A 317 22.82 -18.43 -15.37
N GLY A 318 23.27 -18.75 -14.15
CA GLY A 318 24.54 -18.24 -13.61
C GLY A 318 24.46 -17.38 -12.35
N GLY A 319 23.89 -17.89 -11.26
CA GLY A 319 24.03 -17.25 -9.93
C GLY A 319 25.23 -17.80 -9.18
N ILE A 320 26.30 -17.02 -9.04
CA ILE A 320 27.26 -17.17 -7.94
C ILE A 320 26.74 -16.26 -6.82
N ASP A 321 26.46 -16.84 -5.65
CA ASP A 321 26.19 -16.09 -4.43
C ASP A 321 27.44 -15.30 -4.00
N ILE A 322 27.33 -13.98 -3.94
CA ILE A 322 28.31 -13.12 -3.26
C ILE A 322 27.64 -12.59 -1.98
N PRO A 323 28.04 -13.06 -0.79
CA PRO A 323 27.54 -12.51 0.46
C PRO A 323 28.08 -11.10 0.66
N VAL A 324 27.22 -10.08 0.62
CA VAL A 324 27.61 -8.71 0.98
C VAL A 324 27.59 -8.59 2.50
N LYS A 325 28.78 -8.75 3.09
CA LYS A 325 29.07 -8.38 4.47
C LYS A 325 29.21 -6.85 4.52
N TYR A 326 28.39 -6.21 5.35
CA TYR A 326 28.47 -4.77 5.59
C TYR A 326 29.84 -4.43 6.21
N VAL A 327 30.66 -3.65 5.52
CA VAL A 327 31.89 -3.06 6.08
C VAL A 327 31.61 -1.58 6.27
N GLY A 328 31.59 -1.14 7.53
CA GLY A 328 31.30 0.24 7.91
C GLY A 328 32.26 1.27 7.29
N ALA A 329 31.80 2.52 7.29
CA ALA A 329 32.37 3.68 6.59
C ALA A 329 33.82 4.04 6.97
N ASP A 330 34.39 3.45 8.00
CA ASP A 330 35.70 3.87 8.54
C ASP A 330 36.91 3.27 7.79
N LYS A 331 36.70 2.41 6.78
CA LYS A 331 37.80 1.83 5.97
C LYS A 331 37.89 2.34 4.52
N MET A 332 37.04 3.29 4.11
CA MET A 332 37.10 3.84 2.75
C MET A 332 38.08 5.01 2.59
N ALA A 333 38.43 5.71 3.68
CA ALA A 333 39.39 6.82 3.63
C ALA A 333 40.85 6.37 3.39
N ASP A 334 41.21 5.15 3.78
CA ASP A 334 42.59 4.65 3.64
C ASP A 334 42.90 4.06 2.25
N MET A 335 41.88 3.61 1.51
CA MET A 335 42.07 3.06 0.15
C MET A 335 42.21 4.12 -0.94
N GLU A 336 41.86 5.38 -0.65
CA GLU A 336 41.95 6.49 -1.61
C GLU A 336 43.38 7.03 -1.78
N LYS A 337 44.30 6.72 -0.84
CA LYS A 337 45.71 7.17 -0.89
C LYS A 337 46.65 6.28 -1.71
N GLN A 338 46.21 5.15 -2.26
CA GLN A 338 47.10 4.19 -2.94
C GLN A 338 46.80 3.95 -4.44
N ARG A 339 45.92 4.71 -5.09
CA ARG A 339 45.54 4.48 -6.51
C ARG A 339 46.10 5.47 -7.54
N ASN A 340 47.19 6.17 -7.24
CA ASN A 340 47.98 6.82 -8.29
C ASN A 340 48.97 5.82 -8.90
N GLY A 341 48.58 5.17 -10.00
CA GLY A 341 49.46 4.26 -10.74
C GLY A 341 48.82 3.60 -11.97
N THR A 342 48.85 4.33 -13.09
CA THR A 342 49.00 3.84 -14.48
C THR A 342 48.09 2.72 -15.02
N VAL A 343 47.05 3.09 -15.78
CA VAL A 343 46.44 2.26 -16.84
C VAL A 343 46.03 3.16 -18.03
N GLY A 344 46.29 2.70 -19.27
CA GLY A 344 46.21 3.42 -20.55
C GLY A 344 44.80 3.78 -21.07
N PRO A 345 44.71 4.36 -22.28
CA PRO A 345 43.57 5.16 -22.70
C PRO A 345 42.48 4.30 -23.35
N THR A 346 41.53 3.81 -22.56
CA THR A 346 40.23 3.38 -23.09
C THR A 346 39.13 3.59 -22.04
N ASN A 347 38.20 4.49 -22.38
CA ASN A 347 36.85 4.65 -21.82
C ASN A 347 36.70 4.83 -20.29
N ALA A 348 37.42 5.79 -19.73
CA ALA A 348 37.15 6.34 -18.39
C ALA A 348 35.95 7.31 -18.34
N SER A 349 35.16 7.44 -19.41
CA SER A 349 34.06 8.43 -19.50
C SER A 349 32.66 7.87 -19.28
N THR A 350 32.51 6.58 -19.00
CA THR A 350 31.17 5.93 -18.95
C THR A 350 30.59 5.86 -17.55
N LEU A 351 31.43 5.76 -16.50
CA LEU A 351 30.99 5.70 -15.11
C LEU A 351 30.45 7.04 -14.58
N SER A 352 30.80 8.16 -15.21
CA SER A 352 30.37 9.50 -14.75
C SER A 352 28.93 9.86 -15.13
N TYR A 353 28.30 9.11 -16.04
CA TYR A 353 26.95 9.42 -16.54
C TYR A 353 25.88 8.45 -16.08
N THR A 354 26.24 7.40 -15.33
CA THR A 354 25.27 6.48 -14.75
C THR A 354 24.31 7.24 -13.83
N LEU A 355 23.04 6.91 -13.92
CA LEU A 355 22.02 7.41 -13.00
C LEU A 355 22.23 6.75 -11.64
N GLU A 356 22.51 7.55 -10.62
CA GLU A 356 22.62 7.07 -9.25
C GLU A 356 21.22 6.97 -8.61
N PRO A 357 20.95 5.92 -7.83
CA PRO A 357 19.72 5.80 -7.06
C PRO A 357 19.51 6.97 -6.08
N GLU A 358 18.33 7.60 -6.12
CA GLU A 358 17.91 8.56 -5.09
C GLU A 358 16.89 7.93 -4.15
N LYS A 359 16.88 8.38 -2.88
CA LYS A 359 15.95 7.92 -1.85
C LYS A 359 14.57 8.58 -2.02
N GLY A 360 13.51 7.81 -1.84
CA GLY A 360 12.13 8.27 -1.99
C GLY A 360 11.68 8.32 -3.45
N VAL A 361 10.51 8.94 -3.69
CA VAL A 361 9.95 9.06 -5.03
C VAL A 361 10.49 10.29 -5.73
N TYR A 362 10.98 10.11 -6.95
CA TYR A 362 11.46 11.17 -7.81
C TYR A 362 11.13 10.88 -9.28
N TYR A 363 11.12 11.92 -10.09
CA TYR A 363 10.74 11.92 -11.48
C TYR A 363 11.90 12.44 -12.32
N ARG A 364 12.11 11.85 -13.49
CA ARG A 364 13.08 12.33 -14.49
C ARG A 364 12.40 12.41 -15.84
N VAL A 365 12.88 13.26 -16.74
CA VAL A 365 12.36 13.33 -18.11
C VAL A 365 13.23 12.46 -19.01
N GLN A 366 12.67 11.34 -19.47
CA GLN A 366 13.34 10.46 -20.43
C GLN A 366 13.25 11.08 -21.82
N ILE A 367 14.41 11.18 -22.49
CA ILE A 367 14.57 11.88 -23.77
C ILE A 367 15.03 10.97 -24.91
N ALA A 368 15.52 9.77 -24.61
CA ALA A 368 15.85 8.76 -25.61
C ALA A 368 15.97 7.37 -24.98
N ALA A 369 15.83 6.33 -25.81
CA ALA A 369 16.21 4.97 -25.47
C ALA A 369 16.77 4.25 -26.70
N GLY A 370 17.75 3.37 -26.51
CA GLY A 370 18.28 2.52 -27.58
C GLY A 370 18.96 1.27 -27.06
N HIS A 371 19.07 0.24 -27.91
CA HIS A 371 19.76 -1.01 -27.57
C HIS A 371 21.29 -0.91 -27.57
N LYS A 372 21.84 0.21 -28.07
CA LYS A 372 23.28 0.47 -28.09
C LYS A 372 23.59 1.70 -27.24
N LEU A 373 24.64 1.60 -26.44
CA LEU A 373 25.17 2.74 -25.70
C LEU A 373 25.67 3.79 -26.69
N VAL A 374 25.29 5.04 -26.49
CA VAL A 374 25.79 6.17 -27.27
C VAL A 374 26.74 7.02 -26.43
N ASN A 375 27.69 7.70 -27.09
CA ASN A 375 28.49 8.71 -26.41
C ASN A 375 27.60 9.91 -26.09
N ILE A 376 27.21 10.07 -24.83
CA ILE A 376 26.24 11.05 -24.37
C ILE A 376 26.65 12.48 -24.76
N LYS A 377 27.92 12.86 -24.54
CA LYS A 377 28.44 14.19 -24.89
C LYS A 377 28.29 14.49 -26.38
N GLN A 378 28.59 13.52 -27.24
CA GLN A 378 28.53 13.72 -28.70
C GLN A 378 27.10 13.66 -29.23
N TYR A 379 26.33 12.67 -28.76
CA TYR A 379 24.97 12.41 -29.26
C TYR A 379 24.00 13.51 -28.86
N PHE A 380 24.10 14.03 -27.63
CA PHE A 380 23.14 15.02 -27.12
C PHE A 380 23.52 16.48 -27.40
N LYS A 381 24.75 16.75 -27.88
CA LYS A 381 25.21 18.11 -28.24
C LYS A 381 24.28 18.81 -29.24
N LYS A 382 23.71 18.05 -30.19
CA LYS A 382 22.80 18.55 -31.23
C LYS A 382 21.44 19.01 -30.69
N PHE A 383 21.03 18.53 -29.53
CA PHE A 383 19.73 18.86 -28.93
C PHE A 383 19.78 20.10 -28.02
N LYS A 384 20.95 20.75 -27.87
CA LYS A 384 21.14 21.99 -27.10
C LYS A 384 20.62 21.92 -25.66
N LEU A 385 20.73 20.76 -25.02
CA LEU A 385 20.34 20.55 -23.64
C LEU A 385 21.28 21.34 -22.70
N GLN A 386 20.69 22.05 -21.74
CA GLN A 386 21.42 22.77 -20.68
C GLN A 386 21.72 21.89 -19.47
N GLU A 387 21.05 20.74 -19.36
CA GLU A 387 21.09 19.85 -18.22
C GLU A 387 21.92 18.59 -18.50
N GLU A 388 22.43 17.99 -17.43
CA GLU A 388 23.18 16.75 -17.53
C GLU A 388 22.26 15.57 -17.87
N VAL A 389 22.63 14.86 -18.94
CA VAL A 389 21.98 13.61 -19.33
C VAL A 389 22.60 12.45 -18.55
N ARG A 390 21.75 11.71 -17.83
CA ARG A 390 22.13 10.47 -17.14
C ARG A 390 21.60 9.26 -17.88
N THR A 391 22.31 8.13 -17.75
CA THR A 391 21.96 6.86 -18.39
C THR A 391 21.65 5.77 -17.37
N GLU A 392 20.66 4.96 -17.69
CA GLU A 392 20.33 3.73 -16.95
C GLU A 392 20.15 2.56 -17.92
N GLN A 393 20.34 1.34 -17.43
CA GLN A 393 20.07 0.12 -18.19
C GLN A 393 18.82 -0.57 -17.62
N HIS A 394 17.86 -0.89 -18.49
CA HIS A 394 16.65 -1.60 -18.11
C HIS A 394 16.19 -2.51 -19.25
N GLU A 395 16.11 -3.83 -19.01
CA GLU A 395 15.67 -4.83 -20.00
C GLU A 395 16.41 -4.74 -21.35
N GLY A 396 17.74 -4.56 -21.31
CA GLY A 396 18.56 -4.46 -22.52
C GLY A 396 18.46 -3.13 -23.28
N TRP A 397 17.79 -2.13 -22.71
CA TRP A 397 17.76 -0.76 -23.24
C TRP A 397 18.66 0.16 -22.42
N TYR A 398 19.45 0.97 -23.11
CA TYR A 398 20.07 2.17 -22.55
C TYR A 398 19.07 3.31 -22.65
N LYS A 399 18.60 3.78 -21.51
CA LYS A 399 17.66 4.90 -21.41
C LYS A 399 18.43 6.15 -20.97
N TYR A 400 18.05 7.30 -21.51
CA TYR A 400 18.70 8.58 -21.26
C TYR A 400 17.67 9.57 -20.71
N SER A 401 17.99 10.22 -19.60
CA SER A 401 17.07 11.14 -18.92
C SER A 401 17.76 12.35 -18.31
N VAL A 402 17.01 13.45 -18.20
CA VAL A 402 17.45 14.74 -17.64
C VAL A 402 16.59 15.14 -16.45
N GLY A 403 17.17 16.02 -15.62
CA GLY A 403 16.56 16.55 -14.40
C GLY A 403 16.31 15.50 -13.31
N SER A 404 16.09 15.96 -12.09
CA SER A 404 15.53 15.16 -11.01
C SER A 404 14.52 16.01 -10.25
N PHE A 405 13.27 15.56 -10.21
CA PHE A 405 12.15 16.34 -9.72
C PHE A 405 11.42 15.52 -8.67
N TYR A 406 11.09 16.11 -7.53
CA TYR A 406 10.32 15.39 -6.49
C TYR A 406 8.81 15.58 -6.66
N VAL A 407 8.38 16.59 -7.43
CA VAL A 407 6.98 16.86 -7.75
C VAL A 407 6.72 16.56 -9.23
N TYR A 408 5.65 15.81 -9.52
CA TYR A 408 5.31 15.40 -10.89
C TYR A 408 5.06 16.61 -11.81
N LYS A 409 4.40 17.65 -11.30
CA LYS A 409 4.12 18.87 -12.05
C LYS A 409 5.40 19.48 -12.60
N ASP A 410 6.47 19.52 -11.82
CA ASP A 410 7.74 20.12 -12.23
C ASP A 410 8.41 19.30 -13.33
N ALA A 411 8.38 17.96 -13.24
CA ALA A 411 8.87 17.09 -14.30
C ALA A 411 8.05 17.24 -15.60
N ARG A 412 6.73 17.37 -15.49
CA ARG A 412 5.81 17.54 -16.63
C ARG A 412 5.97 18.89 -17.30
N ASP A 413 6.10 19.95 -16.52
CA ASP A 413 6.35 21.30 -17.03
C ASP A 413 7.72 21.39 -17.69
N HIS A 414 8.74 20.75 -17.08
CA HIS A 414 10.07 20.64 -17.69
C HIS A 414 10.06 19.87 -19.01
N ARG A 415 9.36 18.73 -19.08
CA ARG A 415 9.16 18.01 -20.36
C ARG A 415 8.52 18.91 -21.42
N SER A 416 7.52 19.70 -21.04
CA SER A 416 6.83 20.62 -21.96
C SER A 416 7.74 21.78 -22.41
N GLN A 417 8.66 22.23 -21.55
CA GLN A 417 9.71 23.16 -21.90
C GLN A 417 10.72 22.55 -22.89
N LEU A 418 11.11 21.28 -22.71
CA LEU A 418 12.01 20.59 -23.65
C LEU A 418 11.39 20.50 -25.05
N TRP A 419 10.10 20.17 -25.14
CA TRP A 419 9.36 20.13 -26.42
C TRP A 419 9.30 21.46 -27.15
N THR A 420 9.39 22.58 -26.43
CA THR A 420 9.29 23.93 -27.03
C THR A 420 10.65 24.58 -27.26
N SER A 421 11.68 24.18 -26.51
CA SER A 421 13.02 24.80 -26.56
C SER A 421 14.08 23.95 -27.25
N THR A 422 13.79 22.68 -27.55
CA THR A 422 14.72 21.74 -28.17
C THR A 422 14.08 20.97 -29.32
N PRO A 423 14.86 20.31 -30.20
CA PRO A 423 14.32 19.42 -31.24
C PRO A 423 13.71 18.10 -30.73
N ILE A 424 13.60 17.90 -29.42
CA ILE A 424 13.07 16.66 -28.84
C ILE A 424 11.56 16.81 -28.68
N ASP A 425 10.76 15.95 -29.29
CA ASP A 425 9.29 15.99 -29.27
C ASP A 425 8.64 14.72 -28.68
N ASP A 426 9.43 13.68 -28.39
CA ASP A 426 8.99 12.38 -27.89
C ASP A 426 9.34 12.13 -26.41
N ALA A 427 9.89 13.14 -25.72
CA ALA A 427 10.24 13.04 -24.31
C ALA A 427 9.03 12.75 -23.40
N PHE A 428 9.23 11.96 -22.34
CA PHE A 428 8.17 11.66 -21.37
C PHE A 428 8.69 11.54 -19.94
N VAL A 429 7.79 11.70 -18.97
CA VAL A 429 8.14 11.61 -17.54
C VAL A 429 8.27 10.14 -17.12
N ALA A 430 9.40 9.79 -16.53
CA ALA A 430 9.66 8.52 -15.86
C ALA A 430 9.70 8.75 -14.34
N ALA A 431 9.25 7.77 -13.56
CA ALA A 431 9.24 7.87 -12.11
C ALA A 431 10.05 6.72 -11.47
N TYR A 432 10.58 7.01 -10.29
CA TYR A 432 11.44 6.12 -9.54
C TYR A 432 11.08 6.19 -8.06
N ASN A 433 11.30 5.10 -7.33
CA ASN A 433 11.23 5.04 -5.88
C ASN A 433 12.43 4.27 -5.34
N ASN A 434 13.29 4.93 -4.57
CA ASN A 434 14.54 4.35 -4.05
C ASN A 434 15.42 3.74 -5.16
N GLY A 435 15.60 4.45 -6.28
CA GLY A 435 16.34 3.98 -7.45
C GLY A 435 15.61 2.98 -8.35
N ARG A 436 14.47 2.41 -7.92
CA ARG A 436 13.71 1.46 -8.72
C ARG A 436 12.68 2.18 -9.56
N ARG A 437 12.67 1.93 -10.87
CA ARG A 437 11.66 2.48 -11.78
C ARG A 437 10.26 2.01 -11.41
N ILE A 438 9.31 2.95 -11.38
CA ILE A 438 7.89 2.74 -11.15
C ILE A 438 7.09 3.52 -12.21
N THR A 439 5.81 3.21 -12.36
CA THR A 439 4.91 4.00 -13.19
C THR A 439 4.69 5.39 -12.59
N VAL A 440 4.41 6.38 -13.44
CA VAL A 440 4.06 7.74 -12.97
C VAL A 440 2.80 7.68 -12.10
N GLN A 441 1.85 6.81 -12.42
CA GLN A 441 0.65 6.63 -11.60
C GLN A 441 0.98 6.10 -10.20
N GLU A 442 1.85 5.09 -10.09
CA GLU A 442 2.34 4.61 -8.78
C GLU A 442 3.06 5.71 -8.00
N ALA A 443 3.91 6.48 -8.67
CA ALA A 443 4.63 7.58 -8.06
C ALA A 443 3.69 8.66 -7.52
N LEU A 444 2.68 9.05 -8.31
CA LEU A 444 1.64 10.00 -7.90
C LEU A 444 0.81 9.47 -6.73
N MET A 445 0.55 8.17 -6.68
CA MET A 445 -0.14 7.52 -5.57
C MET A 445 0.71 7.49 -4.30
N ILE A 446 2.02 7.21 -4.40
CA ILE A 446 2.94 7.20 -3.26
C ILE A 446 3.14 8.62 -2.70
N THR A 447 3.23 9.63 -3.58
CA THR A 447 3.46 11.03 -3.16
C THR A 447 2.17 11.82 -2.94
N ASN A 448 1.00 11.22 -3.18
CA ASN A 448 -0.30 11.90 -3.22
C ASN A 448 -0.31 13.16 -4.13
N HIS A 449 0.43 13.13 -5.23
CA HIS A 449 0.47 14.22 -6.20
C HIS A 449 -0.70 14.10 -7.20
N LYS A 450 -1.23 15.23 -7.66
CA LYS A 450 -2.31 15.23 -8.66
C LYS A 450 -1.76 14.97 -10.06
N TRP A 451 -2.50 14.21 -10.86
CA TRP A 451 -2.24 14.10 -12.30
C TRP A 451 -2.63 15.41 -13.00
N TYR A 452 -1.67 16.05 -13.65
CA TYR A 452 -1.89 17.21 -14.50
C TYR A 452 -1.92 16.75 -15.96
N LYS A 453 -3.01 17.03 -16.68
CA LYS A 453 -3.14 16.75 -18.12
C LYS A 453 -2.19 17.62 -18.93
#